data_AF-A0A352DQX7-F1
#
_entry.id   AF-A0A352DQX7-F1
#
_cell.length_a   1.000
_cell.length_b   1.000
_cell.length_c   1.000
_cell.angle_alpha   90.00
_cell.angle_beta   90.00
_cell.angle_gamma   90.00
#
_symmetry.space_group_name_H-M   'P 1'
#
loop_
_entity.id
_entity.type
_entity.pdbx_description
1 polymer ?
#
loop_
_entity_poly.entity_id
_entity_poly.type
_entity_poly.pdbx_seq_one_letter_code
_entity_poly.pdbx_strand_id
1 'polypeptide(L)'
;MFKNLKKAAAIMVAAALLAGPASELFNLSVANSADLQRPGGKYFNEALSAASGNIYKESRKDWVDFISLYSLYGYYKGTPFSGGLYAASPAGDRWQFDTDAHAQLVTADGGNAEKGCMTSTGFVWHALSASLSLNGGYGFETTCQWVPNIGSFNDQGFARKAWKGDNGGRWYNFLTDYQVCYYEFSTKSEMLSSGKLHKGDIIWTVDSAAGTGMDGLSVPADNHHLGIYMGDGSSDSWWQSGPVNGDGDLTGAANSVNPIYGISATSSYVVLPFAREDGAQPPVQETTAPPVQETTAPPVQETT
;
A
#
# COMPACT_ATOMS: atom_id res chain seq x y z
N MET A 1 -45.93 -58.43 -20.74
CA MET A 1 -44.73 -57.58 -20.59
C MET A 1 -44.73 -56.58 -21.73
N PHE A 2 -45.18 -55.37 -21.39
CA PHE A 2 -45.49 -54.27 -22.31
C PHE A 2 -44.20 -53.53 -22.66
N LYS A 3 -43.80 -53.52 -23.95
CA LYS A 3 -44.28 -52.65 -25.03
C LYS A 3 -43.65 -51.25 -25.01
N ASN A 4 -42.99 -50.99 -26.12
CA ASN A 4 -43.04 -49.75 -26.90
C ASN A 4 -41.98 -48.66 -26.63
N LEU A 5 -40.93 -48.73 -27.45
CA LEU A 5 -40.67 -47.81 -28.57
C LEU A 5 -41.12 -46.32 -28.46
N LYS A 6 -40.09 -45.46 -28.62
CA LYS A 6 -39.93 -44.32 -29.56
C LYS A 6 -39.88 -42.89 -28.98
N LYS A 7 -38.68 -42.30 -29.18
CA LYS A 7 -38.36 -40.97 -29.78
C LYS A 7 -38.78 -39.74 -28.96
N ALA A 8 -38.04 -38.65 -28.87
CA ALA A 8 -36.75 -38.23 -29.42
C ALA A 8 -36.35 -36.90 -28.72
N ALA A 9 -35.06 -36.58 -28.82
CA ALA A 9 -34.46 -35.25 -28.88
C ALA A 9 -34.53 -34.28 -27.67
N ALA A 10 -33.38 -33.62 -27.51
CA ALA A 10 -33.12 -32.33 -26.85
C ALA A 10 -32.92 -32.31 -25.32
N ILE A 11 -31.63 -32.13 -24.99
CA ILE A 11 -31.11 -31.24 -23.93
C ILE A 11 -31.77 -31.37 -22.56
N MET A 12 -31.13 -32.13 -21.67
CA MET A 12 -30.96 -31.81 -20.24
C MET A 12 -30.11 -32.91 -19.62
N VAL A 13 -28.94 -32.58 -19.07
CA VAL A 13 -28.35 -33.41 -18.00
C VAL A 13 -28.24 -32.51 -16.78
N ALA A 14 -29.39 -32.39 -16.11
CA ALA A 14 -29.50 -31.96 -14.74
C ALA A 14 -29.17 -33.15 -13.81
N ALA A 15 -28.66 -32.80 -12.64
CA ALA A 15 -28.22 -33.68 -11.56
C ALA A 15 -29.30 -34.65 -11.05
N ALA A 16 -28.87 -35.82 -10.59
CA ALA A 16 -29.45 -36.54 -9.45
C ALA A 16 -28.35 -37.43 -8.83
N LEU A 17 -27.83 -37.10 -7.65
CA LEU A 17 -28.40 -37.49 -6.35
C LEU A 17 -28.60 -39.01 -6.25
N LEU A 18 -27.56 -39.70 -5.79
CA LEU A 18 -27.73 -40.86 -4.91
C LEU A 18 -27.68 -40.32 -3.47
N ALA A 19 -28.73 -40.63 -2.71
CA ALA A 19 -28.94 -40.13 -1.37
C ALA A 19 -28.28 -41.04 -0.31
N GLY A 20 -27.38 -40.45 0.48
CA GLY A 20 -27.16 -40.75 1.91
C GLY A 20 -25.76 -41.22 2.33
N PRO A 21 -25.21 -40.77 3.47
CA PRO A 21 -25.26 -39.43 4.06
C PRO A 21 -23.82 -38.92 4.33
N ALA A 22 -23.29 -38.04 3.50
CA ALA A 22 -22.25 -37.09 3.89
C ALA A 22 -22.20 -36.07 2.76
N SER A 23 -22.84 -34.93 3.02
CA SER A 23 -22.69 -33.72 2.24
C SER A 23 -21.24 -33.24 2.30
N GLU A 24 -20.36 -33.82 1.51
CA GLU A 24 -19.18 -33.10 1.05
C GLU A 24 -19.60 -32.31 -0.18
N LEU A 25 -20.39 -31.25 0.10
CA LEU A 25 -20.30 -30.04 -0.67
C LEU A 25 -18.81 -29.74 -0.80
N PHE A 26 -18.31 -29.62 -2.02
CA PHE A 26 -17.12 -28.84 -2.28
C PHE A 26 -17.44 -27.41 -1.78
N ASN A 27 -17.23 -27.20 -0.48
CA ASN A 27 -16.83 -25.90 0.02
C ASN A 27 -15.50 -25.64 -0.69
N LEU A 28 -15.57 -25.00 -1.85
CA LEU A 28 -14.66 -23.90 -2.10
C LEU A 28 -14.81 -23.03 -0.86
N SER A 29 -13.94 -23.25 0.13
CA SER A 29 -13.79 -22.35 1.24
C SER A 29 -13.58 -21.00 0.58
N VAL A 30 -14.58 -20.13 0.67
CA VAL A 30 -14.37 -18.71 0.50
C VAL A 30 -13.17 -18.44 1.40
N ALA A 31 -12.02 -18.12 0.80
CA ALA A 31 -10.83 -17.78 1.57
C ALA A 31 -11.29 -16.80 2.66
N ASN A 32 -10.96 -17.07 3.93
CA ASN A 32 -11.25 -16.13 5.00
C ASN A 32 -10.67 -14.80 4.55
N SER A 33 -11.53 -13.87 4.11
CA SER A 33 -11.05 -12.60 3.61
C SER A 33 -10.49 -11.87 4.81
N ALA A 34 -9.21 -11.46 4.77
CA ALA A 34 -8.64 -10.72 5.88
C ALA A 34 -9.53 -9.53 6.24
N ASP A 35 -9.82 -9.39 7.53
CA ASP A 35 -10.61 -8.27 8.04
C ASP A 35 -9.80 -6.98 7.93
N LEU A 36 -10.47 -5.91 7.51
CA LEU A 36 -9.86 -4.59 7.49
C LEU A 36 -9.57 -4.17 8.92
N GLN A 37 -8.29 -4.02 9.24
CA GLN A 37 -7.84 -3.51 10.52
C GLN A 37 -8.03 -2.00 10.54
N ARG A 38 -8.45 -1.49 11.71
CA ARG A 38 -8.81 -0.08 11.95
C ARG A 38 -9.87 0.42 10.96
N PRO A 39 -11.06 -0.20 10.88
CA PRO A 39 -12.08 0.13 9.86
C PRO A 39 -12.65 1.56 9.95
N GLY A 40 -12.48 2.26 11.08
CA GLY A 40 -12.79 3.70 11.23
C GLY A 40 -11.60 4.63 10.99
N GLY A 41 -10.46 4.08 10.58
CA GLY A 41 -9.23 4.80 10.29
C GLY A 41 -9.23 5.47 8.90
N LYS A 42 -8.03 5.80 8.42
CA LYS A 42 -7.82 6.45 7.12
C LYS A 42 -7.28 5.46 6.09
N TYR A 43 -7.78 5.53 4.86
CA TYR A 43 -7.04 4.96 3.73
C TYR A 43 -5.72 5.72 3.53
N PHE A 44 -4.76 5.12 2.83
CA PHE A 44 -3.41 5.66 2.79
C PHE A 44 -3.35 7.07 2.17
N ASN A 45 -4.13 7.36 1.13
CA ASN A 45 -4.21 8.68 0.51
C ASN A 45 -4.83 9.74 1.43
N GLU A 46 -5.77 9.35 2.29
CA GLU A 46 -6.36 10.22 3.32
C GLU A 46 -5.35 10.54 4.42
N ALA A 47 -4.47 9.59 4.76
CA ALA A 47 -3.38 9.84 5.69
C ALA A 47 -2.31 10.77 5.10
N LEU A 48 -1.95 10.60 3.82
CA LEU A 48 -1.06 11.53 3.12
C LEU A 48 -1.67 12.95 3.05
N SER A 49 -2.98 13.06 2.76
CA SER A 49 -3.71 14.32 2.82
C SER A 49 -3.69 14.93 4.23
N ALA A 50 -3.91 14.12 5.27
CA ALA A 50 -3.84 14.62 6.65
C ALA A 50 -2.42 15.11 7.00
N ALA A 51 -1.39 14.42 6.54
CA ALA A 51 0.01 14.83 6.69
C ALA A 51 0.35 16.11 5.93
N SER A 52 -0.34 16.39 4.83
CA SER A 52 -0.23 17.65 4.10
C SER A 52 -1.02 18.80 4.73
N GLY A 53 -1.64 18.62 5.89
CA GLY A 53 -2.56 19.62 6.47
C GLY A 53 -3.89 19.74 5.70
N ASN A 54 -4.31 18.66 5.03
CA ASN A 54 -5.51 18.54 4.19
C ASN A 54 -5.53 19.44 2.95
N ILE A 55 -4.37 19.91 2.48
CA ILE A 55 -4.30 20.76 1.29
C ILE A 55 -4.48 19.99 -0.02
N TYR A 56 -4.13 18.71 -0.07
CA TYR A 56 -4.28 17.89 -1.27
C TYR A 56 -4.49 16.43 -0.91
N LYS A 57 -5.49 15.81 -1.56
CA LYS A 57 -5.76 14.38 -1.48
C LYS A 57 -5.71 13.80 -2.89
N GLU A 58 -4.66 13.04 -3.16
CA GLU A 58 -4.51 12.36 -4.44
C GLU A 58 -5.58 11.30 -4.64
N SER A 59 -6.16 11.25 -5.85
CA SER A 59 -7.13 10.23 -6.21
C SER A 59 -6.43 8.92 -6.58
N ARG A 60 -7.12 7.78 -6.43
CA ARG A 60 -6.58 6.49 -6.90
C ARG A 60 -6.25 6.55 -8.39
N LYS A 61 -7.08 7.23 -9.18
CA LYS A 61 -6.86 7.36 -10.62
C LYS A 61 -5.53 8.06 -10.92
N ASP A 62 -5.28 9.21 -10.31
CA ASP A 62 -4.06 9.98 -10.56
C ASP A 62 -2.80 9.21 -10.13
N TRP A 63 -2.88 8.53 -8.98
CA TRP A 63 -1.81 7.64 -8.53
C TRP A 63 -1.57 6.46 -9.49
N VAL A 64 -2.63 5.79 -9.93
CA VAL A 64 -2.53 4.67 -10.87
C VAL A 64 -2.01 5.10 -12.23
N ASP A 65 -2.40 6.28 -12.72
CA ASP A 65 -1.89 6.86 -13.97
C ASP A 65 -0.39 7.15 -13.84
N PHE A 66 0.05 7.72 -12.71
CA PHE A 66 1.46 7.96 -12.43
C PHE A 66 2.27 6.65 -12.43
N ILE A 67 1.89 5.65 -11.63
CA ILE A 67 2.68 4.41 -11.52
C ILE A 67 2.67 3.60 -12.81
N SER A 68 1.57 3.64 -13.58
CA SER A 68 1.47 2.95 -14.87
C SER A 68 2.43 3.57 -15.90
N LEU A 69 2.63 4.88 -15.84
CA LEU A 69 3.59 5.58 -16.68
C LEU A 69 5.02 5.33 -16.17
N TYR A 70 5.33 5.77 -14.95
CA TYR A 70 6.71 5.89 -14.44
C TYR A 70 7.40 4.55 -14.16
N SER A 71 6.65 3.46 -13.97
CA SER A 71 7.24 2.12 -13.82
C SER A 71 7.90 1.59 -15.11
N LEU A 72 7.57 2.16 -16.27
CA LEU A 72 8.11 1.74 -17.56
C LEU A 72 9.36 2.53 -17.98
N TYR A 73 9.52 3.76 -17.50
CA TYR A 73 10.59 4.66 -17.92
C TYR A 73 11.87 4.48 -17.10
N GLY A 74 13.00 4.76 -17.75
CA GLY A 74 14.32 4.83 -17.11
C GLY A 74 14.48 5.95 -16.08
N TYR A 75 13.41 6.68 -15.74
CA TYR A 75 13.41 7.59 -14.59
C TYR A 75 13.63 6.79 -13.31
N TYR A 76 12.89 5.69 -13.11
CA TYR A 76 13.07 4.78 -11.98
C TYR A 76 13.64 3.44 -12.40
N LYS A 77 13.11 2.85 -13.49
CA LYS A 77 13.41 1.48 -13.90
C LYS A 77 14.91 1.27 -14.08
N GLY A 78 15.43 0.23 -13.41
CA GLY A 78 16.85 -0.13 -13.47
C GLY A 78 17.77 0.73 -12.60
N THR A 79 17.23 1.65 -11.80
CA THR A 79 18.00 2.28 -10.70
C THR A 79 18.51 1.17 -9.78
N PRO A 80 19.81 1.16 -9.43
CA PRO A 80 20.37 0.17 -8.51
C PRO A 80 19.66 0.17 -7.15
N PHE A 81 19.43 -1.02 -6.61
CA PHE A 81 19.03 -1.16 -5.22
C PHE A 81 20.22 -0.81 -4.31
N SER A 82 19.92 -0.19 -3.17
CA SER A 82 20.90 0.04 -2.10
C SER A 82 20.56 -0.77 -0.86
N GLY A 83 21.56 -1.47 -0.31
CA GLY A 83 21.45 -2.13 1.00
C GLY A 83 21.58 -1.19 2.19
N GLY A 84 21.85 0.10 1.95
CA GLY A 84 21.93 1.13 2.98
C GLY A 84 20.56 1.59 3.45
N LEU A 85 20.51 2.61 4.30
CA LEU A 85 19.25 3.09 4.91
C LEU A 85 18.59 4.25 4.13
N TYR A 86 19.39 5.17 3.59
CA TYR A 86 18.91 6.49 3.22
C TYR A 86 18.87 6.77 1.72
N ALA A 87 19.26 5.82 0.87
CA ALA A 87 19.24 6.01 -0.58
C ALA A 87 17.80 6.18 -1.11
N ALA A 88 17.56 7.28 -1.81
CA ALA A 88 16.25 7.72 -2.29
C ALA A 88 16.37 8.56 -3.59
N SER A 89 17.36 8.23 -4.42
CA SER A 89 17.71 8.96 -5.64
C SER A 89 17.51 8.07 -6.87
N PRO A 90 16.35 8.14 -7.54
CA PRO A 90 16.15 7.45 -8.81
C PRO A 90 17.08 8.00 -9.91
N ALA A 91 17.29 7.23 -10.99
CA ALA A 91 18.13 7.65 -12.11
C ALA A 91 17.71 8.99 -12.75
N GLY A 92 16.40 9.27 -12.75
CA GLY A 92 15.83 10.52 -13.25
C GLY A 92 15.96 11.71 -12.29
N ASP A 93 16.30 11.48 -11.02
CA ASP A 93 16.46 12.52 -10.00
C ASP A 93 17.51 12.13 -8.96
N ARG A 94 18.77 12.30 -9.35
CA ARG A 94 19.96 11.88 -8.58
C ARG A 94 20.34 12.91 -7.51
N TRP A 95 19.37 13.38 -6.75
CA TRP A 95 19.50 14.57 -5.90
C TRP A 95 20.47 14.40 -4.71
N GLN A 96 20.75 13.18 -4.25
CA GLN A 96 21.72 12.91 -3.16
C GLN A 96 23.17 12.89 -3.63
N PHE A 97 23.43 13.15 -4.91
CA PHE A 97 24.78 13.29 -5.48
C PHE A 97 25.19 14.76 -5.61
N ASP A 98 24.60 15.62 -4.78
CA ASP A 98 24.82 17.07 -4.73
C ASP A 98 26.15 17.45 -4.05
N THR A 99 26.62 16.63 -3.10
CA THR A 99 27.90 16.79 -2.40
C THR A 99 28.65 15.47 -2.30
N ASP A 100 29.97 15.52 -2.15
CA ASP A 100 30.80 14.32 -1.96
C ASP A 100 30.38 13.51 -0.73
N ALA A 101 30.00 14.18 0.37
CA ALA A 101 29.58 13.52 1.60
C ALA A 101 28.26 12.76 1.41
N HIS A 102 27.26 13.37 0.76
CA HIS A 102 25.99 12.71 0.46
C HIS A 102 26.16 11.57 -0.55
N ALA A 103 26.98 11.79 -1.60
CA ALA A 103 27.29 10.77 -2.58
C ALA A 103 27.97 9.55 -1.92
N GLN A 104 28.95 9.76 -1.02
CA GLN A 104 29.59 8.68 -0.28
C GLN A 104 28.59 7.88 0.55
N LEU A 105 27.65 8.55 1.22
CA LEU A 105 26.64 7.91 2.06
C LEU A 105 25.69 6.99 1.27
N VAL A 106 25.39 7.29 0.01
CA VAL A 106 24.51 6.44 -0.83
C VAL A 106 25.26 5.47 -1.75
N THR A 107 26.54 5.72 -2.04
CA THR A 107 27.35 4.86 -2.91
C THR A 107 27.98 3.68 -2.17
N ALA A 108 28.18 3.77 -0.86
CA ALA A 108 28.75 2.70 -0.03
C ALA A 108 28.02 1.35 -0.20
N ASP A 109 26.70 1.40 -0.44
CA ASP A 109 25.84 0.23 -0.45
C ASP A 109 25.17 -0.01 -1.82
N GLY A 110 25.82 0.36 -2.93
CA GLY A 110 25.38 0.00 -4.30
C GLY A 110 25.02 1.17 -5.23
N GLY A 111 25.11 2.41 -4.76
CA GLY A 111 24.86 3.61 -5.57
C GLY A 111 25.97 3.97 -6.54
N ASN A 112 25.60 4.73 -7.58
CA ASN A 112 26.55 5.37 -8.48
C ASN A 112 25.98 6.68 -9.07
N ALA A 113 26.86 7.58 -9.49
CA ALA A 113 26.47 8.89 -10.02
C ALA A 113 25.76 8.82 -11.39
N GLU A 114 25.87 7.71 -12.13
CA GLU A 114 25.21 7.56 -13.42
C GLU A 114 23.71 7.26 -13.26
N LYS A 115 23.36 6.38 -12.33
CA LYS A 115 21.98 5.86 -12.16
C LYS A 115 21.35 6.15 -10.81
N GLY A 116 22.07 6.79 -9.88
CA GLY A 116 21.61 6.94 -8.52
C GLY A 116 21.55 5.61 -7.77
N CYS A 117 20.67 5.54 -6.78
CA CYS A 117 20.27 4.33 -6.07
C CYS A 117 19.08 4.60 -5.14
N MET A 118 18.34 3.54 -4.83
CA MET A 118 17.23 3.61 -3.88
C MET A 118 17.16 2.36 -3.01
N THR A 119 16.88 2.56 -1.72
CA THR A 119 16.29 1.51 -0.88
C THR A 119 14.81 1.32 -1.26
N SER A 120 14.15 0.32 -0.68
CA SER A 120 12.71 0.15 -0.89
C SER A 120 11.87 1.29 -0.32
N THR A 121 12.20 1.77 0.87
CA THR A 121 11.50 2.91 1.49
C THR A 121 11.81 4.21 0.77
N GLY A 122 13.06 4.41 0.35
CA GLY A 122 13.46 5.59 -0.42
C GLY A 122 12.78 5.65 -1.79
N PHE A 123 12.64 4.50 -2.45
CA PHE A 123 11.88 4.41 -3.71
C PHE A 123 10.41 4.77 -3.51
N VAL A 124 9.70 4.12 -2.59
CA VAL A 124 8.26 4.38 -2.41
C VAL A 124 8.01 5.81 -1.90
N TRP A 125 8.88 6.34 -1.03
CA TRP A 125 8.87 7.75 -0.63
C TRP A 125 8.97 8.68 -1.84
N HIS A 126 9.95 8.45 -2.72
CA HIS A 126 10.16 9.29 -3.89
C HIS A 126 9.00 9.20 -4.89
N ALA A 127 8.50 7.99 -5.17
CA ALA A 127 7.41 7.77 -6.10
C ALA A 127 6.12 8.48 -5.64
N LEU A 128 5.73 8.33 -4.38
CA LEU A 128 4.56 9.00 -3.80
C LEU A 128 4.72 10.53 -3.82
N SER A 129 5.89 11.04 -3.40
CA SER A 129 6.19 12.48 -3.40
C SER A 129 6.12 13.06 -4.81
N ALA A 130 6.69 12.38 -5.79
CA ALA A 130 6.67 12.81 -7.19
C ALA A 130 5.23 12.84 -7.74
N SER A 131 4.41 11.84 -7.44
CA SER A 131 3.01 11.81 -7.87
C SER A 131 2.21 12.96 -7.26
N LEU A 132 2.31 13.15 -5.94
CA LEU A 132 1.70 14.27 -5.22
C LEU A 132 2.13 15.63 -5.79
N SER A 133 3.42 15.78 -6.13
CA SER A 133 3.98 17.00 -6.72
C SER A 133 3.37 17.29 -8.09
N LEU A 134 3.37 16.29 -8.98
CA LEU A 134 2.88 16.44 -10.35
C LEU A 134 1.37 16.68 -10.39
N ASN A 135 0.59 15.90 -9.64
CA ASN A 135 -0.86 15.94 -9.68
C ASN A 135 -1.46 17.05 -8.79
N GLY A 136 -0.78 17.42 -7.71
CA GLY A 136 -1.19 18.50 -6.82
C GLY A 136 -0.69 19.89 -7.25
N GLY A 137 0.28 19.97 -8.16
CA GLY A 137 0.87 21.24 -8.60
C GLY A 137 1.77 21.90 -7.54
N TYR A 138 2.35 21.11 -6.64
CA TYR A 138 3.26 21.56 -5.59
C TYR A 138 4.71 21.18 -5.91
N GLY A 139 5.67 21.90 -5.34
CA GLY A 139 7.08 21.52 -5.45
C GLY A 139 7.37 20.18 -4.76
N PHE A 140 8.32 19.42 -5.31
CA PHE A 140 8.77 18.16 -4.69
C PHE A 140 9.23 18.35 -3.24
N GLU A 141 9.99 19.42 -2.97
CA GLU A 141 10.45 19.77 -1.62
C GLU A 141 9.31 19.95 -0.62
N THR A 142 8.11 20.32 -1.08
CA THR A 142 6.92 20.41 -0.24
C THR A 142 6.28 19.05 -0.04
N THR A 143 6.01 18.34 -1.13
CA THR A 143 5.25 17.08 -1.11
C THR A 143 6.01 15.93 -0.44
N CYS A 144 7.34 15.94 -0.53
CA CYS A 144 8.17 14.91 0.10
C CYS A 144 8.12 14.92 1.64
N GLN A 145 7.71 16.05 2.23
CA GLN A 145 7.47 16.18 3.67
C GLN A 145 6.14 15.57 4.12
N TRP A 146 5.26 15.14 3.20
CA TRP A 146 3.98 14.50 3.54
C TRP A 146 4.08 12.98 3.56
N VAL A 147 5.17 12.42 3.04
CA VAL A 147 5.36 11.00 2.84
C VAL A 147 6.40 10.47 3.84
N PRO A 148 6.11 9.37 4.57
CA PRO A 148 7.09 8.77 5.46
C PRO A 148 8.26 8.13 4.70
N ASN A 149 9.41 8.04 5.37
CA ASN A 149 10.55 7.25 4.91
C ASN A 149 11.10 6.47 6.11
N ILE A 150 12.41 6.25 6.18
CA ILE A 150 13.07 5.64 7.31
C ILE A 150 13.31 6.64 8.45
N GLY A 151 13.43 6.14 9.68
CA GLY A 151 13.80 6.95 10.84
C GLY A 151 15.13 7.68 10.63
N SER A 152 15.24 8.89 11.16
CA SER A 152 16.43 9.76 11.04
C SER A 152 16.86 10.16 9.62
N PHE A 153 16.02 9.95 8.60
CA PHE A 153 16.27 10.49 7.25
C PHE A 153 16.48 12.02 7.27
N ASN A 154 15.69 12.75 8.06
CA ASN A 154 15.76 14.21 8.15
C ASN A 154 17.05 14.72 8.83
N ASP A 155 17.72 13.84 9.60
CA ASP A 155 18.93 14.16 10.37
C ASP A 155 20.20 14.04 9.50
N GLN A 156 20.10 13.51 8.28
CA GLN A 156 21.24 13.29 7.37
C GLN A 156 21.79 14.55 6.69
N GLY A 157 21.23 15.73 6.97
CA GLY A 157 21.70 16.99 6.36
C GLY A 157 21.23 17.25 4.92
N PHE A 158 20.48 16.32 4.33
CA PHE A 158 19.85 16.48 3.02
C PHE A 158 18.95 17.71 2.90
N ALA A 159 18.92 18.32 1.71
CA ALA A 159 17.99 19.40 1.38
C ALA A 159 16.53 18.96 1.48
N ARG A 160 16.22 17.77 0.95
CA ARG A 160 14.88 17.17 0.99
C ARG A 160 14.60 16.55 2.34
N LYS A 161 13.35 16.64 2.79
CA LYS A 161 12.89 16.10 4.08
C LYS A 161 11.70 15.17 3.88
N ALA A 162 11.67 14.08 4.62
CA ALA A 162 10.53 13.19 4.73
C ALA A 162 9.56 13.67 5.82
N TRP A 163 8.37 13.08 5.86
CA TRP A 163 7.43 13.28 6.96
C TRP A 163 8.06 12.97 8.33
N LYS A 164 7.68 13.76 9.34
CA LYS A 164 8.06 13.57 10.74
C LYS A 164 6.89 13.89 11.65
N GLY A 165 6.37 12.88 12.35
CA GLY A 165 5.47 13.05 13.49
C GLY A 165 6.23 13.19 14.81
N ASP A 166 5.48 13.34 15.90
CA ASP A 166 6.01 13.51 17.26
C ASP A 166 6.85 12.30 17.71
N ASN A 167 6.50 11.11 17.23
CA ASN A 167 7.17 9.85 17.56
C ASN A 167 8.35 9.53 16.62
N GLY A 168 8.67 10.41 15.66
CA GLY A 168 9.71 10.22 14.63
C GLY A 168 9.16 9.85 13.25
N GLY A 169 10.01 9.94 12.22
CA GLY A 169 9.59 9.91 10.80
C GLY A 169 9.53 8.54 10.11
N ARG A 170 9.55 7.41 10.85
CA ARG A 170 9.50 6.07 10.24
C ARG A 170 8.07 5.69 9.84
N TRP A 171 7.95 4.83 8.83
CA TRP A 171 6.67 4.31 8.33
C TRP A 171 5.71 3.82 9.42
N TYR A 172 6.14 2.95 10.33
CA TYR A 172 5.26 2.44 11.39
C TYR A 172 4.57 3.56 12.18
N ASN A 173 5.31 4.60 12.53
CA ASN A 173 4.77 5.74 13.28
C ASN A 173 3.75 6.52 12.46
N PHE A 174 4.00 6.73 11.16
CA PHE A 174 3.02 7.36 10.26
C PHE A 174 1.71 6.57 10.24
N LEU A 175 1.81 5.24 10.11
CA LEU A 175 0.64 4.37 10.07
C LEU A 175 -0.14 4.40 11.39
N THR A 176 0.52 4.50 12.54
CA THR A 176 -0.15 4.60 13.84
C THR A 176 -0.73 5.99 14.10
N ASP A 177 0.03 7.04 13.82
CA ASP A 177 -0.35 8.44 14.10
C ASP A 177 -1.59 8.85 13.28
N TYR A 178 -1.67 8.42 12.02
CA TYR A 178 -2.83 8.68 11.16
C TYR A 178 -3.92 7.60 11.23
N GLN A 179 -3.72 6.56 12.03
CA GLN A 179 -4.61 5.39 12.13
C GLN A 179 -4.93 4.81 10.75
N VAL A 180 -3.89 4.56 9.95
CA VAL A 180 -4.04 4.01 8.60
C VAL A 180 -4.68 2.63 8.68
N CYS A 181 -5.72 2.40 7.87
CA CYS A 181 -6.35 1.09 7.71
C CYS A 181 -5.39 0.14 7.00
N TYR A 182 -5.45 -1.15 7.31
CA TYR A 182 -4.60 -2.15 6.67
C TYR A 182 -5.23 -3.54 6.70
N TYR A 183 -4.69 -4.45 5.89
CA TYR A 183 -4.95 -5.88 5.96
C TYR A 183 -3.65 -6.61 6.34
N GLU A 184 -3.78 -7.75 7.00
CA GLU A 184 -2.66 -8.65 7.29
C GLU A 184 -2.91 -10.01 6.66
N PHE A 185 -1.86 -10.61 6.12
CA PHE A 185 -1.91 -11.95 5.55
C PHE A 185 -0.69 -12.73 5.99
N SER A 186 -0.90 -14.00 6.34
CA SER A 186 0.19 -14.88 6.74
C SER A 186 0.98 -15.39 5.53
N THR A 187 0.35 -15.43 4.36
CA THR A 187 0.98 -15.92 3.12
C THR A 187 0.64 -15.05 1.91
N LYS A 188 1.51 -15.06 0.91
CA LYS A 188 1.28 -14.40 -0.39
C LYS A 188 0.06 -14.94 -1.10
N SER A 189 -0.16 -16.26 -1.06
CA SER A 189 -1.32 -16.90 -1.69
C SER A 189 -2.63 -16.43 -1.07
N GLU A 190 -2.68 -16.28 0.25
CA GLU A 190 -3.85 -15.73 0.95
C GLU A 190 -4.11 -14.29 0.53
N MET A 191 -3.07 -13.44 0.53
CA MET A 191 -3.15 -12.05 0.10
C MET A 191 -3.69 -11.93 -1.34
N LEU A 192 -3.12 -12.67 -2.30
CA LEU A 192 -3.47 -12.60 -3.71
C LEU A 192 -4.87 -13.19 -4.01
N SER A 193 -5.36 -14.12 -3.19
CA SER A 193 -6.71 -14.70 -3.33
C SER A 193 -7.80 -13.98 -2.54
N SER A 194 -7.44 -12.96 -1.75
CA SER A 194 -8.34 -12.29 -0.81
C SER A 194 -9.41 -11.40 -1.45
N GLY A 195 -9.20 -10.96 -2.70
CA GLY A 195 -10.03 -9.95 -3.35
C GLY A 195 -9.91 -8.55 -2.75
N LYS A 196 -8.88 -8.26 -1.93
CA LYS A 196 -8.68 -6.95 -1.29
C LYS A 196 -7.71 -6.02 -2.01
N LEU A 197 -6.85 -6.58 -2.86
CA LEU A 197 -5.79 -5.81 -3.51
C LEU A 197 -6.33 -4.98 -4.68
N HIS A 198 -5.85 -3.75 -4.78
CA HIS A 198 -6.05 -2.88 -5.93
C HIS A 198 -4.72 -2.28 -6.37
N LYS A 199 -4.52 -2.12 -7.68
CA LYS A 199 -3.34 -1.44 -8.22
C LYS A 199 -3.12 -0.10 -7.50
N GLY A 200 -1.89 0.14 -7.07
CA GLY A 200 -1.47 1.29 -6.29
C GLY A 200 -1.49 1.11 -4.78
N ASP A 201 -2.04 0.01 -4.25
CA ASP A 201 -1.94 -0.30 -2.82
C ASP A 201 -0.48 -0.52 -2.41
N ILE A 202 -0.13 -0.17 -1.18
CA ILE A 202 1.23 -0.31 -0.66
C ILE A 202 1.33 -1.66 0.06
N ILE A 203 2.36 -2.44 -0.24
CA ILE A 203 2.58 -3.76 0.38
C ILE A 203 3.90 -3.74 1.14
N TRP A 204 3.85 -4.13 2.40
CA TRP A 204 5.01 -4.49 3.20
C TRP A 204 5.17 -6.01 3.20
N THR A 205 6.38 -6.50 2.96
CA THR A 205 6.80 -7.84 3.37
C THR A 205 7.50 -7.71 4.72
N VAL A 206 6.91 -8.31 5.75
CA VAL A 206 7.39 -8.22 7.13
C VAL A 206 8.36 -9.35 7.39
N ASP A 207 9.60 -9.01 7.78
CA ASP A 207 10.63 -9.98 8.12
C ASP A 207 10.16 -10.88 9.26
N SER A 208 10.09 -12.18 8.97
CA SER A 208 9.73 -13.20 9.95
C SER A 208 10.61 -13.23 11.20
N ALA A 209 11.86 -12.76 11.13
CA ALA A 209 12.74 -12.65 12.30
C ALA A 209 12.27 -11.55 13.29
N ALA A 210 11.53 -10.56 12.80
CA ALA A 210 10.97 -9.46 13.59
C ALA A 210 9.56 -9.78 14.12
N GLY A 211 8.90 -10.80 13.55
CA GLY A 211 7.53 -11.20 13.88
C GLY A 211 6.64 -11.22 12.64
N THR A 212 5.33 -11.03 12.85
CA THR A 212 4.33 -11.05 11.78
C THR A 212 3.44 -9.82 11.80
N GLY A 213 2.91 -9.44 10.65
CA GLY A 213 1.95 -8.34 10.54
C GLY A 213 2.53 -6.99 11.00
N MET A 214 1.64 -6.11 11.43
CA MET A 214 1.91 -4.78 11.95
C MET A 214 2.73 -4.82 13.24
N ASP A 215 2.54 -5.85 14.08
CA ASP A 215 3.33 -6.07 15.28
C ASP A 215 4.79 -6.36 14.93
N GLY A 216 5.03 -7.24 13.95
CA GLY A 216 6.38 -7.48 13.41
C GLY A 216 6.98 -6.23 12.78
N LEU A 217 6.19 -5.47 12.01
CA LEU A 217 6.64 -4.22 11.39
C LEU A 217 6.98 -3.11 12.41
N SER A 218 6.50 -3.21 13.66
CA SER A 218 6.83 -2.28 14.73
C SER A 218 8.28 -2.41 15.22
N VAL A 219 8.84 -3.61 15.05
CA VAL A 219 10.19 -4.00 15.47
C VAL A 219 11.17 -3.65 14.34
N PRO A 220 12.25 -2.89 14.60
CA PRO A 220 13.27 -2.65 13.58
C PRO A 220 13.92 -3.97 13.11
N ALA A 221 14.00 -4.17 11.79
CA ALA A 221 14.73 -5.28 11.19
C ALA A 221 15.27 -4.93 9.81
N ASP A 222 16.35 -5.59 9.42
CA ASP A 222 17.12 -5.29 8.20
C ASP A 222 16.37 -5.71 6.93
N ASN A 223 15.48 -6.70 7.03
CA ASN A 223 14.89 -7.36 5.86
C ASN A 223 13.40 -7.07 5.66
N HIS A 224 12.85 -6.08 6.36
CA HIS A 224 11.55 -5.54 5.96
C HIS A 224 11.67 -4.95 4.55
N HIS A 225 10.65 -5.15 3.73
CA HIS A 225 10.66 -4.66 2.36
C HIS A 225 9.29 -4.09 1.97
N LEU A 226 9.31 -3.19 0.99
CA LEU A 226 8.18 -2.32 0.67
C LEU A 226 8.08 -2.12 -0.84
N GLY A 227 6.86 -2.18 -1.36
CA GLY A 227 6.58 -1.93 -2.77
C GLY A 227 5.13 -1.49 -3.02
N ILE A 228 4.83 -1.22 -4.28
CA ILE A 228 3.53 -0.72 -4.75
C ILE A 228 2.90 -1.80 -5.62
N TYR A 229 1.71 -2.28 -5.26
CA TYR A 229 1.04 -3.33 -6.02
C TYR A 229 0.67 -2.88 -7.44
N MET A 230 0.99 -3.70 -8.44
CA MET A 230 0.78 -3.41 -9.86
C MET A 230 -0.19 -4.40 -10.55
N GLY A 231 -0.67 -5.39 -9.81
CA GLY A 231 -1.56 -6.42 -10.32
C GLY A 231 -2.99 -5.96 -10.57
N ASP A 232 -3.83 -6.92 -10.95
CA ASP A 232 -5.26 -6.79 -11.24
C ASP A 232 -6.17 -7.14 -10.05
N GLY A 233 -5.56 -7.28 -8.86
CA GLY A 233 -6.22 -7.71 -7.64
C GLY A 233 -5.93 -9.16 -7.25
N SER A 234 -5.36 -9.96 -8.16
CA SER A 234 -4.93 -11.33 -7.88
C SER A 234 -3.55 -11.71 -8.42
N SER A 235 -3.02 -10.96 -9.38
CA SER A 235 -1.71 -11.19 -9.99
C SER A 235 -0.56 -10.90 -9.03
N ASP A 236 0.43 -11.79 -8.97
CA ASP A 236 1.69 -11.58 -8.24
C ASP A 236 2.58 -10.55 -8.96
N SER A 237 2.33 -9.26 -8.73
CA SER A 237 3.02 -8.16 -9.41
C SER A 237 3.04 -6.89 -8.57
N TRP A 238 4.23 -6.33 -8.39
CA TRP A 238 4.42 -5.04 -7.73
C TRP A 238 5.62 -4.29 -8.32
N TRP A 239 5.70 -3.00 -8.02
CA TRP A 239 6.80 -2.11 -8.35
C TRP A 239 7.59 -1.80 -7.08
N GLN A 240 8.89 -2.07 -7.09
CA GLN A 240 9.76 -1.99 -5.91
C GLN A 240 11.21 -1.65 -6.28
N SER A 241 12.08 -1.41 -5.28
CA SER A 241 13.54 -1.35 -5.42
C SER A 241 14.21 -2.32 -4.45
N GLY A 242 14.84 -3.39 -4.95
CA GLY A 242 15.10 -4.59 -4.16
C GLY A 242 15.14 -5.89 -5.00
N PRO A 243 14.85 -7.07 -4.39
CA PRO A 243 14.96 -8.39 -5.04
C PRO A 243 14.16 -8.52 -6.33
N VAL A 244 14.76 -9.16 -7.34
CA VAL A 244 14.12 -9.39 -8.66
C VAL A 244 14.06 -10.85 -9.08
N ASN A 245 14.78 -11.74 -8.39
CA ASN A 245 14.95 -13.14 -8.76
C ASN A 245 14.33 -14.14 -7.76
N GLY A 246 13.83 -13.66 -6.61
CA GLY A 246 13.20 -14.50 -5.60
C GLY A 246 13.24 -13.86 -4.21
N ASP A 247 12.45 -14.41 -3.30
CA ASP A 247 12.50 -14.08 -1.88
C ASP A 247 13.92 -14.38 -1.33
N GLY A 248 14.56 -13.41 -0.68
CA GLY A 248 15.93 -13.56 -0.16
C GLY A 248 17.05 -13.45 -1.19
N ASP A 249 16.77 -13.24 -2.48
CA ASP A 249 17.79 -13.13 -3.52
C ASP A 249 18.02 -11.68 -3.96
N LEU A 250 19.09 -11.07 -3.44
CA LEU A 250 19.53 -9.72 -3.80
C LEU A 250 20.40 -9.67 -5.07
N THR A 251 20.64 -10.80 -5.74
CA THR A 251 21.44 -10.82 -6.97
C THR A 251 20.74 -10.00 -8.05
N GLY A 252 21.43 -8.96 -8.54
CA GLY A 252 20.86 -8.07 -9.56
C GLY A 252 19.69 -7.20 -9.07
N ALA A 253 19.53 -7.04 -7.75
CA ALA A 253 18.49 -6.21 -7.16
C ALA A 253 18.49 -4.78 -7.74
N ALA A 254 17.30 -4.31 -8.10
CA ALA A 254 17.11 -3.03 -8.78
C ALA A 254 15.66 -2.58 -8.69
N ASN A 255 15.39 -1.34 -9.09
CA ASN A 255 14.03 -0.87 -9.29
C ASN A 255 13.39 -1.53 -10.51
N SER A 256 12.30 -2.26 -10.30
CA SER A 256 11.57 -2.92 -11.39
C SER A 256 10.15 -3.31 -10.99
N VAL A 257 9.36 -3.68 -12.00
CA VAL A 257 8.09 -4.38 -11.81
C VAL A 257 8.36 -5.87 -11.96
N ASN A 258 8.07 -6.65 -10.92
CA ASN A 258 8.33 -8.08 -10.83
C ASN A 258 7.34 -8.74 -9.84
N PRO A 259 7.39 -10.07 -9.65
CA PRO A 259 6.63 -10.70 -8.58
C PRO A 259 7.01 -10.18 -7.19
N ILE A 260 6.11 -10.35 -6.23
CA ILE A 260 6.25 -9.85 -4.86
C ILE A 260 7.27 -10.71 -4.12
N TYR A 261 8.53 -10.26 -4.14
CA TYR A 261 9.67 -10.88 -3.46
C TYR A 261 10.12 -10.04 -2.27
N GLY A 262 10.15 -10.63 -1.08
CA GLY A 262 10.73 -10.02 0.12
C GLY A 262 12.26 -10.08 0.13
N ILE A 263 12.88 -9.16 0.87
CA ILE A 263 14.30 -9.29 1.21
C ILE A 263 14.52 -10.47 2.16
N SER A 264 13.56 -10.76 3.05
CA SER A 264 13.58 -11.97 3.87
C SER A 264 13.11 -13.18 3.05
N ALA A 265 13.71 -14.35 3.28
CA ALA A 265 13.33 -15.60 2.62
C ALA A 265 11.89 -16.04 2.96
N THR A 266 11.39 -15.62 4.13
CA THR A 266 10.01 -15.84 4.57
C THR A 266 9.43 -14.54 5.11
N SER A 267 8.19 -14.23 4.75
CA SER A 267 7.53 -13.00 5.17
C SER A 267 6.04 -13.21 5.40
N SER A 268 5.50 -12.41 6.32
CA SER A 268 4.07 -12.09 6.33
C SER A 268 3.84 -10.78 5.57
N TYR A 269 2.59 -10.41 5.32
CA TYR A 269 2.26 -9.29 4.45
C TYR A 269 1.32 -8.32 5.16
N VAL A 270 1.63 -7.02 5.06
CA VAL A 270 0.74 -5.93 5.47
C VAL A 270 0.40 -5.12 4.22
N VAL A 271 -0.88 -4.98 3.93
CA VAL A 271 -1.38 -4.20 2.80
C VAL A 271 -2.02 -2.93 3.30
N LEU A 272 -1.56 -1.79 2.79
CA LEU A 272 -2.15 -0.48 3.03
C LEU A 272 -3.00 -0.14 1.79
N PRO A 273 -4.34 -0.27 1.85
CA PRO A 273 -5.20 0.10 0.73
C PRO A 273 -5.05 1.60 0.44
N PHE A 274 -4.75 1.95 -0.80
CA PHE A 274 -4.40 3.33 -1.16
C PHE A 274 -5.57 4.28 -0.94
N ALA A 275 -6.73 3.91 -1.46
CA ALA A 275 -7.98 4.64 -1.32
C ALA A 275 -9.13 3.65 -1.15
N ARG A 276 -10.24 4.16 -0.61
CA ARG A 276 -11.51 3.44 -0.55
C ARG A 276 -11.93 2.97 -1.95
N GLU A 277 -12.56 1.81 -2.03
CA GLU A 277 -13.21 1.38 -3.26
C GLU A 277 -14.33 2.37 -3.61
N ASP A 278 -14.34 2.85 -4.85
CA ASP A 278 -15.47 3.62 -5.41
C ASP A 278 -16.69 2.68 -5.53
N GLY A 279 -17.36 2.41 -4.41
CA GLY A 279 -18.49 1.48 -4.32
C GLY A 279 -18.88 1.03 -2.92
N ALA A 280 -17.98 1.09 -1.94
CA ALA A 280 -18.30 0.72 -0.56
C ALA A 280 -18.48 1.99 0.28
N GLN A 281 -19.59 2.73 0.20
CA GLN A 281 -19.86 3.76 1.22
C GLN A 281 -19.78 3.12 2.63
N PRO A 282 -19.27 3.83 3.65
CA PRO A 282 -19.37 3.31 5.00
C PRO A 282 -20.85 3.22 5.32
N PRO A 283 -21.30 2.28 6.17
CA PRO A 283 -22.61 2.42 6.79
C PRO A 283 -22.62 3.82 7.38
N VAL A 284 -23.51 4.68 6.88
CA VAL A 284 -23.77 5.96 7.52
C VAL A 284 -24.16 5.59 8.95
N GLN A 285 -23.30 5.90 9.91
CA GLN A 285 -23.74 5.94 11.29
C GLN A 285 -24.84 6.99 11.31
N GLU A 286 -26.09 6.55 11.43
CA GLU A 286 -27.17 7.42 11.86
C GLU A 286 -26.78 7.98 13.23
N THR A 287 -26.11 9.13 13.22
CA THR A 287 -26.04 9.98 14.39
C THR A 287 -27.47 10.42 14.64
N THR A 288 -28.13 9.77 15.59
CA THR A 288 -29.37 10.26 16.18
C THR A 288 -29.14 11.71 16.58
N ALA A 289 -29.79 12.63 15.87
CA ALA A 289 -29.75 14.05 16.18
C ALA A 289 -30.19 14.25 17.65
N PRO A 290 -29.55 15.16 18.41
CA PRO A 290 -30.05 15.53 19.72
C PRO A 290 -31.49 16.06 19.59
N PRO A 291 -32.39 15.76 20.54
CA PRO A 291 -33.74 16.30 20.49
C PRO A 291 -33.68 17.82 20.54
N VAL A 292 -34.29 18.45 19.53
CA VAL A 292 -34.51 19.90 19.48
C VAL A 292 -35.33 20.28 20.71
N GLN A 293 -34.70 20.97 21.66
CA GLN A 293 -35.43 21.70 22.69
C GLN A 293 -36.13 22.89 22.01
N GLU A 294 -37.46 22.82 21.90
CA GLU A 294 -38.29 23.99 21.64
C GLU A 294 -38.07 25.01 22.76
N THR A 295 -37.26 26.04 22.49
CA THR A 295 -37.26 27.26 23.28
C THR A 295 -38.55 28.02 22.97
N THR A 296 -39.53 27.90 23.86
CA THR A 296 -40.69 28.78 23.92
C THR A 296 -40.24 30.21 24.15
N ALA A 297 -40.54 31.10 23.20
CA ALA A 297 -40.34 32.54 23.35
C ALA A 297 -41.23 33.09 24.49
N PRO A 298 -40.75 34.06 25.29
CA PRO A 298 -41.57 34.68 26.33
C PRO A 298 -42.67 35.57 25.72
N PRO A 299 -43.85 35.67 26.35
CA PRO A 299 -44.95 36.48 25.85
C PRO A 299 -44.65 37.97 25.98
N VAL A 300 -44.94 38.71 24.90
CA VAL A 300 -44.96 40.17 24.88
C VAL A 300 -46.15 40.63 25.73
N GLN A 301 -45.86 41.34 26.82
CA GLN A 301 -46.86 42.11 27.56
C GLN A 301 -47.16 43.39 26.79
N GLU A 302 -48.38 43.53 26.27
CA GLU A 302 -48.93 44.82 25.90
C GLU A 302 -49.32 45.57 27.17
N THR A 303 -48.62 46.66 27.47
CA THR A 303 -49.10 47.70 28.37
C THR A 303 -49.95 48.70 27.58
N THR A 304 -51.14 48.96 28.11
CA THR A 304 -52.14 49.98 27.74
C THR A 304 -51.59 51.38 27.52
#